data_AF-A0A7C8U2R3-F1
#
_entry.id   AF-A0A7C8U2R3-F1
#
_cell.length_a   1.000
_cell.length_b   1.000
_cell.length_c   1.000
_cell.angle_alpha   90.00
_cell.angle_beta   90.00
_cell.angle_gamma   90.00
#
_symmetry.space_group_name_H-M   'P 1'
#
loop_
_entity.id
_entity.type
_entity.pdbx_description
1 polymer ?
#
loop_
_entity_poly.entity_id
_entity_poly.type
_entity_poly.pdbx_seq_one_letter_code
_entity_poly.pdbx_strand_id
1 'polypeptide(L)'
;MGTRLQRSSPFRLLFALLGLLFFLWWMIQPSSHSPQTLNINLPDSSPPTPTAALTPPKTAPGINVISMNNLTATSNPLKNSERLLILTPLARFYDEYFDNLLKLNYPRNLIDLGFITPKTHAG
;
A
#
# COMPACT_ATOMS: atom_id res chain seq x y z
N MET A 1 -21.98 56.64 -12.93
CA MET A 1 -20.64 57.02 -12.42
C MET A 1 -19.65 55.96 -12.89
N GLY A 2 -18.78 56.28 -13.84
CA GLY A 2 -17.92 55.28 -14.52
C GLY A 2 -16.85 54.71 -13.61
N THR A 3 -16.63 53.40 -13.69
CA THR A 3 -15.48 52.72 -13.08
C THR A 3 -14.22 53.26 -13.74
N ARG A 4 -13.54 54.16 -13.04
CA ARG A 4 -12.29 54.77 -13.47
C ARG A 4 -11.26 53.65 -13.61
N LEU A 5 -11.01 53.22 -14.86
CA LEU A 5 -10.02 52.19 -15.19
C LEU A 5 -8.66 52.65 -14.67
N GLN A 6 -8.27 52.09 -13.52
CA GLN A 6 -6.97 52.31 -12.92
C GLN A 6 -5.95 51.78 -13.92
N ARG A 7 -5.18 52.67 -14.55
CA ARG A 7 -4.11 52.31 -15.49
C ARG A 7 -3.14 51.37 -14.77
N SER A 8 -3.34 50.07 -14.94
CA SER A 8 -2.43 49.06 -14.47
C SER A 8 -1.15 49.21 -15.29
N SER A 9 -0.04 49.46 -14.60
CA SER A 9 1.26 49.53 -15.26
C SER A 9 1.56 48.17 -15.91
N PRO A 10 1.96 48.13 -17.19
CA PRO A 10 2.15 46.88 -17.93
C PRO A 10 3.16 45.94 -17.25
N PHE A 11 4.17 46.50 -16.58
CA PHE A 11 5.13 45.75 -15.78
C PHE A 11 4.51 44.95 -14.64
N ARG A 12 3.48 45.49 -13.95
CA ARG A 12 2.81 44.77 -12.84
C ARG A 12 2.04 43.56 -13.36
N LEU A 13 1.40 43.67 -14.53
CA LEU A 13 0.71 42.55 -15.17
C LEU A 13 1.70 41.47 -15.62
N LEU A 14 2.87 41.87 -16.14
CA LEU A 14 3.93 40.95 -16.54
C LEU A 14 4.45 40.14 -15.34
N PHE A 15 4.78 40.80 -14.22
CA PHE A 15 5.23 40.10 -13.01
C PHE A 15 4.13 39.22 -12.40
N ALA A 16 2.87 39.67 -12.41
CA ALA A 16 1.74 38.87 -11.92
C ALA A 16 1.53 37.60 -12.75
N LEU A 17 1.62 37.71 -14.09
CA LEU A 17 1.45 36.58 -14.99
C LEU A 17 2.62 35.59 -14.90
N LEU A 18 3.85 36.08 -14.76
CA LEU A 18 5.03 35.24 -14.50
C LEU A 18 4.92 34.49 -13.17
N GLY A 19 4.49 35.16 -12.10
CA GLY A 19 4.26 34.54 -10.79
C GLY A 19 3.15 33.49 -10.83
N LEU A 20 2.06 33.75 -11.56
CA LEU A 20 0.96 32.79 -11.74
C LEU A 20 1.41 31.54 -12.50
N LEU A 21 2.20 31.70 -13.57
CA LEU A 21 2.76 30.56 -14.31
C LEU A 21 3.75 29.76 -13.47
N PHE A 22 4.61 30.42 -12.71
CA PHE A 22 5.54 29.75 -11.78
C PHE A 22 4.78 28.96 -10.71
N PHE A 23 3.73 29.54 -10.14
CA PHE A 23 2.89 28.86 -9.15
C PHE A 23 2.17 27.64 -9.73
N LEU A 24 1.58 27.76 -10.92
CA LEU A 24 0.94 26.63 -11.60
C LEU A 24 1.96 25.52 -11.90
N TRP A 25 3.19 25.87 -12.30
CA TRP A 25 4.26 24.91 -12.51
C TRP A 25 4.72 24.25 -11.21
N TRP A 26 4.80 25.01 -10.12
CA TRP A 26 5.15 24.51 -8.78
C TRP A 26 4.06 23.58 -8.22
N MET A 27 2.79 23.83 -8.53
CA MET A 27 1.66 23.02 -8.05
C MET A 27 1.59 21.62 -8.68
N ILE A 28 2.19 21.42 -9.84
CA ILE A 28 2.16 20.14 -10.57
C ILE A 28 3.27 19.19 -10.06
N GLN A 29 4.15 19.63 -9.15
CA GLN A 29 5.21 18.77 -8.64
C GLN A 29 4.64 17.69 -7.71
N PRO A 30 4.84 16.40 -8.01
CA PRO A 30 4.39 15.32 -7.13
C PRO A 30 5.20 15.34 -5.83
N SER A 31 4.53 15.60 -4.71
CA SER A 31 5.12 15.50 -3.38
C SER A 31 5.38 14.03 -3.05
N SER A 32 6.62 13.61 -3.29
CA SER A 32 7.11 12.28 -2.94
C SER A 32 7.24 12.18 -1.41
N HIS A 33 6.28 11.52 -0.77
CA HIS A 33 6.35 11.23 0.66
C HIS A 33 7.35 10.10 0.88
N SER A 34 8.55 10.44 1.37
CA SER A 34 9.50 9.46 1.88
C SER A 34 8.91 8.82 3.15
N PRO A 35 8.76 7.49 3.22
CA PRO A 35 8.38 6.86 4.48
C PRO A 35 9.45 7.13 5.54
N GLN A 36 9.07 7.81 6.62
CA GLN A 36 9.94 7.97 7.79
C GLN A 36 10.00 6.62 8.50
N THR A 37 11.19 6.01 8.49
CA THR A 37 11.49 4.88 9.36
C THR A 37 11.64 5.41 10.79
N LEU A 38 10.78 4.95 11.71
CA LEU A 38 10.89 5.28 13.13
C LEU A 38 12.14 4.60 13.70
N ASN A 39 13.25 5.34 13.80
CA ASN A 39 14.46 4.89 14.49
C ASN A 39 14.31 5.14 16.00
N ILE A 40 13.83 4.15 16.74
CA ILE A 40 13.78 4.21 18.21
C ILE A 40 15.16 3.77 18.74
N ASN A 41 16.08 4.73 18.88
CA ASN A 41 17.29 4.55 19.69
C ASN A 41 16.87 4.56 21.17
N LEU A 42 16.77 3.39 21.81
CA LEU A 42 16.66 3.31 23.27
C LEU A 42 18.07 3.30 23.90
N PRO A 43 18.37 4.09 24.95
CA PRO A 43 19.68 4.12 25.57
C PRO A 43 19.95 2.85 26.38
N ASP A 44 21.05 2.18 26.04
CA ASP A 44 21.59 0.99 26.69
C ASP A 44 21.96 1.30 28.15
N SER A 45 21.34 0.57 29.09
CA SER A 45 21.65 0.68 30.51
C SER A 45 22.32 -0.61 30.98
N SER A 46 23.65 -0.53 31.09
CA SER A 46 24.60 -1.32 31.91
C SER A 46 25.38 -2.48 31.27
N PRO A 47 26.74 -2.44 31.36
CA PRO A 47 27.63 -3.62 31.41
C PRO A 47 28.35 -3.72 32.80
N PRO A 48 29.22 -4.73 33.08
CA PRO A 48 29.29 -6.15 32.68
C PRO A 48 29.23 -7.08 33.94
N THR A 49 29.17 -8.42 33.89
CA THR A 49 30.30 -9.38 33.83
C THR A 49 29.74 -10.83 34.09
N PRO A 50 30.52 -11.91 33.98
CA PRO A 50 30.53 -12.90 32.90
C PRO A 50 29.95 -14.27 33.32
N THR A 51 29.90 -15.21 32.37
CA THR A 51 29.83 -16.68 32.55
C THR A 51 28.52 -17.34 32.09
N ALA A 52 28.59 -17.87 30.87
CA ALA A 52 27.89 -19.05 30.36
C ALA A 52 26.36 -19.06 30.42
N ALA A 53 25.70 -18.41 29.46
CA ALA A 53 24.31 -18.70 29.12
C ALA A 53 23.98 -18.28 27.68
N LEU A 54 23.36 -19.21 26.93
CA LEU A 54 22.27 -18.93 25.99
C LEU A 54 22.59 -17.94 24.86
N THR A 55 23.03 -18.42 23.70
CA THR A 55 22.91 -17.65 22.45
C THR A 55 21.56 -17.98 21.78
N PRO A 56 20.51 -17.15 21.96
CA PRO A 56 19.34 -17.20 21.09
C PRO A 56 19.74 -16.76 19.67
N PRO A 57 19.10 -17.29 18.61
CA PRO A 57 19.37 -16.86 17.24
C PRO A 57 19.09 -15.35 17.08
N LYS A 58 20.14 -14.61 16.72
CA LYS A 58 20.23 -13.13 16.68
C LYS A 58 19.73 -12.53 15.36
N THR A 59 18.53 -12.86 14.91
CA THR A 59 17.92 -12.13 13.79
C THR A 59 16.42 -12.04 14.00
N ALA A 60 15.93 -10.83 14.30
CA ALA A 60 14.49 -10.57 14.29
C ALA A 60 13.94 -10.79 12.86
N PRO A 61 12.73 -11.35 12.70
CA PRO A 61 12.10 -11.50 11.39
C PRO A 61 12.03 -10.16 10.66
N GLY A 62 12.35 -10.17 9.35
CA GLY A 62 12.26 -8.97 8.51
C GLY A 62 10.83 -8.44 8.42
N ILE A 63 10.67 -7.11 8.44
CA ILE A 63 9.38 -6.44 8.33
C ILE A 63 9.06 -6.21 6.85
N ASN A 64 7.92 -6.72 6.39
CA ASN A 64 7.43 -6.47 5.03
C ASN A 64 6.53 -5.23 5.03
N VAL A 65 7.03 -4.13 4.46
CA VAL A 65 6.23 -2.90 4.24
C VAL A 65 5.63 -2.95 2.84
N ILE A 66 4.31 -2.98 2.75
CA ILE A 66 3.58 -3.05 1.47
C ILE A 66 2.81 -1.74 1.26
N SER A 67 3.04 -1.07 0.12
CA SER A 67 2.29 0.14 -0.26
C SER A 67 0.96 -0.23 -0.91
N MET A 68 -0.15 0.24 -0.33
CA MET A 68 -1.50 -0.09 -0.81
C MET A 68 -1.96 0.74 -2.01
N ASN A 69 -1.39 1.93 -2.25
CA ASN A 69 -1.78 2.78 -3.38
C ASN A 69 -1.45 2.18 -4.76
N ASN A 70 -0.52 1.23 -4.80
CA ASN A 70 -0.12 0.56 -6.04
C ASN A 70 -1.00 -0.67 -6.34
N LEU A 71 -1.98 -0.98 -5.50
CA LEU A 71 -2.92 -2.08 -5.74
C LEU A 71 -4.02 -1.62 -6.72
N THR A 72 -4.10 -2.28 -7.86
CA THR A 72 -5.12 -2.02 -8.88
C THR A 72 -6.09 -3.19 -8.98
N ALA A 73 -7.34 -2.89 -9.30
CA ALA A 73 -8.35 -3.88 -9.69
C ALA A 73 -8.81 -3.53 -11.11
N THR A 74 -8.31 -4.27 -12.09
CA THR A 74 -8.50 -3.95 -13.50
C THR A 74 -9.43 -4.95 -14.17
N SER A 75 -10.08 -4.54 -15.27
CA SER A 75 -10.92 -5.45 -16.07
C SER A 75 -10.16 -6.63 -16.70
N ASN A 76 -8.83 -6.54 -16.84
CA ASN A 76 -7.98 -7.64 -17.30
C ASN A 76 -6.91 -7.98 -16.25
N PRO A 77 -7.30 -8.72 -15.18
CA PRO A 77 -6.43 -8.97 -14.02
C PRO A 77 -5.23 -9.85 -14.36
N LEU A 78 -5.38 -10.74 -15.35
CA LEU A 78 -4.32 -11.66 -15.78
C LEU A 78 -3.13 -10.90 -16.37
N LYS A 79 -3.39 -9.88 -17.19
CA LYS A 79 -2.33 -9.05 -17.80
C LYS A 79 -1.51 -8.30 -16.75
N ASN A 80 -2.13 -7.91 -15.65
CA ASN A 80 -1.50 -7.15 -14.57
C ASN A 80 -1.00 -8.04 -13.42
N SER A 81 -1.09 -9.36 -13.56
CA SER A 81 -0.71 -10.33 -12.50
C SER A 81 -1.38 -10.02 -11.15
N GLU A 82 -2.65 -9.63 -11.18
CA GLU A 82 -3.41 -9.29 -9.97
C GLU A 82 -3.70 -10.57 -9.16
N ARG A 83 -3.46 -10.53 -7.84
CA ARG A 83 -3.78 -11.65 -6.95
C ARG A 83 -5.27 -11.66 -6.59
N LEU A 84 -5.87 -12.83 -6.62
CA LEU A 84 -7.26 -13.07 -6.27
C LEU A 84 -7.35 -13.87 -4.97
N LEU A 85 -8.12 -13.38 -4.01
CA LEU A 85 -8.49 -14.15 -2.80
C LEU A 85 -9.91 -14.70 -2.98
N ILE A 86 -10.05 -16.02 -3.10
CA ILE A 86 -11.36 -16.68 -3.10
C ILE A 86 -11.70 -17.05 -1.66
N LEU A 87 -12.61 -16.30 -1.06
CA LEU A 87 -13.04 -16.50 0.32
C LEU A 87 -14.41 -17.19 0.35
N THR A 88 -14.46 -18.42 0.87
CA THR A 88 -15.67 -19.25 0.89
C THR A 88 -16.06 -19.62 2.31
N PRO A 89 -17.22 -19.15 2.83
CA PRO A 89 -17.78 -19.69 4.05
C PRO A 89 -18.32 -21.10 3.77
N LEU A 90 -17.64 -22.12 4.30
CA LEU A 90 -17.92 -23.52 4.00
C LEU A 90 -18.56 -24.17 5.22
N ALA A 91 -19.88 -24.37 5.17
CA ALA A 91 -20.61 -25.07 6.23
C ALA A 91 -20.60 -26.60 6.04
N ARG A 92 -20.52 -27.07 4.79
CA ARG A 92 -20.47 -28.48 4.39
C ARG A 92 -19.56 -28.62 3.18
N PHE A 93 -18.91 -29.76 3.04
CA PHE A 93 -18.04 -30.04 1.90
C PHE A 93 -18.87 -30.49 0.69
N TYR A 94 -18.59 -29.90 -0.48
CA TYR A 94 -19.23 -30.27 -1.75
C TYR A 94 -18.14 -30.53 -2.79
N ASP A 95 -17.98 -31.78 -3.21
CA ASP A 95 -16.92 -32.18 -4.15
C ASP A 95 -17.00 -31.41 -5.47
N GLU A 96 -18.20 -31.23 -6.01
CA GLU A 96 -18.43 -30.50 -7.27
C GLU A 96 -17.92 -29.05 -7.24
N TYR A 97 -17.95 -28.40 -6.07
CA TYR A 97 -17.40 -27.06 -5.91
C TYR A 97 -15.88 -27.06 -6.13
N PHE A 98 -15.17 -28.03 -5.53
CA PHE A 98 -13.73 -28.15 -5.68
C PHE A 98 -13.34 -28.57 -7.10
N ASP A 99 -14.13 -29.41 -7.76
CA ASP A 99 -13.95 -29.72 -9.18
C ASP A 99 -14.04 -28.47 -10.06
N ASN A 100 -14.97 -27.57 -9.76
CA ASN A 100 -15.08 -26.29 -10.48
C ASN A 100 -13.91 -25.37 -10.17
N LEU A 101 -13.43 -25.35 -8.92
CA LEU A 101 -12.24 -24.59 -8.53
C LEU A 101 -10.99 -25.09 -9.26
N LEU A 102 -10.87 -26.40 -9.47
CA LEU A 102 -9.79 -27.04 -10.24
C LEU A 102 -9.86 -26.71 -11.74
N LYS A 103 -11.05 -26.43 -12.27
CA LYS A 103 -11.26 -26.00 -13.66
C LYS A 103 -10.95 -24.52 -13.92
N LEU A 104 -10.70 -23.71 -12.90
CA LEU A 104 -10.31 -22.31 -13.09
C LEU A 104 -9.03 -22.21 -13.91
N ASN A 105 -9.09 -21.48 -15.02
CA ASN A 105 -7.95 -21.24 -15.92
C ASN A 105 -7.07 -20.06 -15.48
N TYR A 106 -7.23 -19.58 -14.25
CA TYR A 106 -6.39 -18.50 -13.71
C TYR A 106 -5.12 -19.09 -13.07
N PRO A 107 -3.94 -18.47 -13.22
CA PRO A 107 -2.69 -19.02 -12.69
C PRO A 107 -2.74 -19.23 -11.17
N ARG A 108 -2.41 -20.43 -10.72
CA ARG A 108 -2.54 -20.84 -9.31
C ARG A 108 -1.66 -20.03 -8.34
N ASN A 109 -0.54 -19.50 -8.81
CA ASN A 109 0.35 -18.63 -8.03
C ASN A 109 -0.24 -17.25 -7.74
N LEU A 110 -1.33 -16.89 -8.41
CA LEU A 110 -2.06 -15.64 -8.22
C LEU A 110 -3.42 -15.86 -7.53
N ILE A 111 -3.71 -17.07 -7.05
CA ILE A 111 -4.94 -17.38 -6.32
C ILE A 111 -4.58 -17.78 -4.91
N ASP A 112 -5.10 -17.03 -3.94
CA ASP A 112 -5.12 -17.39 -2.54
C ASP A 112 -6.52 -17.91 -2.19
N LEU A 113 -6.62 -19.02 -1.47
CA LEU A 113 -7.89 -19.62 -1.05
C LEU A 113 -8.07 -19.47 0.46
N GLY A 114 -9.22 -18.94 0.87
CA GLY A 114 -9.62 -18.84 2.27
C GLY A 114 -10.94 -19.56 2.52
N PHE A 115 -10.99 -20.42 3.53
CA PHE A 115 -12.22 -21.10 3.94
C PHE A 115 -12.58 -20.69 5.37
N ILE A 116 -13.83 -20.30 5.57
CA ILE A 116 -14.37 -19.99 6.90
C ILE A 116 -15.38 -21.07 7.25
N THR A 117 -15.03 -21.96 8.17
CA THR A 117 -15.92 -23.05 8.60
C THR A 117 -16.61 -22.72 9.93
N PRO A 118 -17.89 -23.07 10.09
CA PRO A 118 -18.59 -22.85 11.35
C PRO A 118 -18.00 -23.75 12.44
N LYS A 119 -18.01 -23.26 13.69
CA LYS A 119 -17.68 -24.05 14.88
C LYS A 119 -18.88 -24.90 15.29
N THR A 120 -19.30 -25.85 14.46
CA THR A 120 -20.38 -26.79 14.80
C THR A 120 -19.85 -28.21 14.81
N HIS A 121 -20.30 -29.04 15.75
CA HIS A 121 -19.86 -30.44 15.89
C HIS A 121 -20.44 -31.40 14.85
N ALA A 122 -21.29 -30.93 13.94
CA ALA A 122 -21.81 -31.71 12.81
C ALA A 122 -21.11 -31.24 11.54
N GLY A 123 -20.33 -32.14 10.94
CA GLY A 123 -19.52 -31.91 9.74
C GLY A 123 -20.29 -31.79 8.44
#